data_AF-A0AAX2KE15-F1
#
_entry.id   AF-A0AAX2KE15-F1
#
_cell.length_a   1.000
_cell.length_b   1.000
_cell.length_c   1.000
_cell.angle_alpha   90.00
_cell.angle_beta   90.00
_cell.angle_gamma   90.00
#
_symmetry.space_group_name_H-M   'P 1'
#
loop_
_entity.id
_entity.type
_entity.pdbx_description
1 polymer ?
#
loop_
_entity_poly.entity_id
_entity_poly.type
_entity_poly.pdbx_seq_one_letter_code
_entity_poly.pdbx_strand_id
1 'polypeptide(L)'
;MYLGTCFFDLSSSWGIDARDDLLRTIHRMIDNGHAARLAGFYHRWFRYSPCEWRDYLAELNEQGQAYAQFVASTAECCGEGGIKAWDYVRMGFLSRMGVLNNWLSEEESLWIQSRIHLRALRYYRNWRQYFAGYTFGRQYWQSPEDDHLQLLREFLARKEYDDSGNDMFYQLFASDDAYYPTLSWQPLAYYSACPETLKDMSDL
;
A
#
# COMPACT_ATOMS: atom_id res chain seq x y z
N MET A 1 -13.68 17.49 12.64
CA MET A 1 -13.93 18.75 11.91
C MET A 1 -12.57 19.29 11.47
N TYR A 2 -12.22 19.17 10.18
CA TYR A 2 -10.92 19.62 9.66
C TYR A 2 -10.95 21.14 9.52
N LEU A 3 -10.35 21.84 10.49
CA LEU A 3 -10.24 23.29 10.49
C LEU A 3 -9.00 23.68 9.68
N GLY A 4 -9.19 24.13 8.43
CA GLY A 4 -8.15 24.86 7.69
C GLY A 4 -8.09 24.62 6.18
N THR A 5 -8.54 23.46 5.70
CA THR A 5 -8.53 23.14 4.25
C THR A 5 -9.90 22.62 3.86
N CYS A 6 -10.55 23.23 2.86
CA CYS A 6 -11.87 22.82 2.38
C CYS A 6 -11.81 22.08 1.04
N PHE A 7 -10.61 21.91 0.47
CA PHE A 7 -10.36 21.28 -0.82
C PHE A 7 -8.89 20.92 -0.94
N PHE A 8 -8.58 19.78 -1.58
CA PHE A 8 -7.24 19.34 -1.90
C PHE A 8 -7.16 19.04 -3.39
N ASP A 9 -6.26 19.74 -4.11
CA ASP A 9 -6.07 19.51 -5.54
C ASP A 9 -5.37 18.17 -5.80
N LEU A 10 -6.07 17.24 -6.43
CA LEU A 10 -5.54 15.94 -6.84
C LEU A 10 -5.11 15.91 -8.31
N SER A 11 -5.38 16.95 -9.10
CA SER A 11 -5.13 16.97 -10.55
C SER A 11 -3.64 16.83 -10.85
N SER A 12 -2.80 17.68 -10.23
CA SER A 12 -1.36 17.75 -10.51
C SER A 12 -0.59 16.48 -10.17
N SER A 13 -0.97 15.80 -9.08
CA SER A 13 -0.21 14.65 -8.55
C SER A 13 -0.83 13.30 -8.85
N TRP A 14 -2.14 13.26 -9.14
CA TRP A 14 -2.87 12.02 -9.35
C TRP A 14 -3.65 11.98 -10.67
N GLY A 15 -3.83 13.10 -11.37
CA GLY A 15 -4.69 13.19 -12.54
C GLY A 15 -6.16 12.90 -12.23
N ILE A 16 -6.63 13.33 -11.05
CA ILE A 16 -7.99 13.12 -10.58
C ILE A 16 -8.68 14.48 -10.49
N ASP A 17 -9.67 14.69 -11.36
CA ASP A 17 -10.41 15.96 -11.45
C ASP A 17 -11.86 15.84 -10.95
N ALA A 18 -12.38 14.61 -10.84
CA ALA A 18 -13.75 14.36 -10.41
C ALA A 18 -13.91 13.07 -9.58
N ARG A 19 -15.12 12.92 -8.98
CA ARG A 19 -15.54 11.74 -8.21
C ARG A 19 -15.30 10.42 -8.95
N ASP A 20 -15.65 10.34 -10.22
CA ASP A 20 -15.52 9.09 -10.98
C ASP A 20 -14.06 8.71 -11.21
N ASP A 21 -13.18 9.69 -11.43
CA ASP A 21 -11.74 9.47 -11.53
C ASP A 21 -11.16 8.95 -10.19
N LEU A 22 -11.64 9.51 -9.08
CA LEU A 22 -11.26 9.09 -7.73
C LEU A 22 -11.64 7.63 -7.49
N LEU A 23 -12.91 7.28 -7.72
CA LEU A 23 -13.42 5.93 -7.50
C LEU A 23 -12.76 4.91 -8.42
N ARG A 24 -12.56 5.22 -9.71
CA ARG A 24 -11.79 4.37 -10.64
C ARG A 24 -10.36 4.17 -10.17
N THR A 25 -9.71 5.21 -9.66
CA THR A 25 -8.32 5.12 -9.17
C THR A 25 -8.22 4.26 -7.92
N ILE A 26 -9.15 4.42 -6.97
CA ILE A 26 -9.24 3.57 -5.77
C ILE A 26 -9.49 2.11 -6.17
N HIS A 27 -10.45 1.85 -7.05
CA HIS A 27 -10.78 0.49 -7.51
C HIS A 27 -9.61 -0.17 -8.24
N ARG A 28 -8.93 0.55 -9.14
CA ARG A 28 -7.74 0.05 -9.85
C ARG A 28 -6.64 -0.41 -8.88
N MET A 29 -6.41 0.32 -7.80
CA MET A 29 -5.34 0.01 -6.84
C MET A 29 -5.56 -1.29 -6.06
N ILE A 30 -6.76 -1.89 -6.10
CA ILE A 30 -7.04 -3.18 -5.45
C ILE A 30 -6.10 -4.27 -5.96
N ASP A 31 -6.04 -4.44 -7.28
CA ASP A 31 -5.29 -5.51 -7.94
C ASP A 31 -4.20 -4.99 -8.88
N ASN A 32 -4.34 -3.76 -9.37
CA ASN A 32 -3.44 -3.12 -10.34
C ASN A 32 -2.79 -1.85 -9.76
N GLY A 33 -2.46 -1.89 -8.47
CA GLY A 33 -1.61 -0.90 -7.80
C GLY A 33 -0.11 -1.13 -8.05
N HIS A 34 0.74 -0.36 -7.37
CA HIS A 34 2.19 -0.48 -7.52
C HIS A 34 2.72 -1.83 -7.02
N ALA A 35 2.05 -2.43 -6.03
CA ALA A 35 2.42 -3.73 -5.50
C ALA A 35 2.20 -4.89 -6.48
N ALA A 36 1.44 -4.69 -7.57
CA ALA A 36 1.05 -5.77 -8.49
C ALA A 36 2.26 -6.51 -9.06
N ARG A 37 3.33 -5.79 -9.46
CA ARG A 37 4.54 -6.39 -10.02
C ARG A 37 5.25 -7.31 -9.05
N LEU A 38 5.30 -6.93 -7.76
CA LEU A 38 6.01 -7.71 -6.73
C LEU A 38 5.13 -8.77 -6.05
N ALA A 39 3.80 -8.70 -6.21
CA ALA A 39 2.87 -9.60 -5.54
C ALA A 39 3.18 -11.08 -5.82
N GLY A 40 3.51 -11.44 -7.07
CA GLY A 40 3.88 -12.81 -7.43
C GLY A 40 5.19 -13.28 -6.80
N PHE A 41 6.14 -12.38 -6.53
CA PHE A 41 7.39 -12.72 -5.86
C PHE A 41 7.16 -12.98 -4.38
N TYR A 42 6.43 -12.09 -3.68
CA TYR A 42 6.08 -12.29 -2.26
C TYR A 42 5.28 -13.59 -2.08
N HIS A 43 4.29 -13.84 -2.94
CA HIS A 43 3.48 -15.06 -2.86
C HIS A 43 4.30 -16.35 -2.98
N ARG A 44 5.27 -16.38 -3.90
CA ARG A 44 6.18 -17.53 -4.10
C ARG A 44 7.18 -17.68 -2.95
N TRP A 45 7.74 -16.58 -2.44
CA TRP A 45 8.68 -16.62 -1.32
C TRP A 45 8.14 -17.38 -0.11
N PHE A 46 6.86 -17.21 0.22
CA PHE A 46 6.22 -17.89 1.35
C PHE A 46 5.79 -19.35 1.07
N ARG A 47 5.91 -19.83 -0.17
CA ARG A 47 5.42 -21.16 -0.59
C ARG A 47 6.50 -22.08 -1.13
N TYR A 48 7.54 -21.51 -1.73
CA TYR A 48 8.63 -22.28 -2.30
C TYR A 48 9.58 -22.72 -1.20
N SER A 49 10.06 -23.95 -1.32
CA SER A 49 11.26 -24.39 -0.61
C SER A 49 12.48 -23.59 -1.08
N PRO A 50 13.59 -23.58 -0.33
CA PRO A 50 14.81 -22.90 -0.75
C PRO A 50 15.35 -23.35 -2.12
N CYS A 51 15.17 -24.63 -2.48
CA CYS A 51 15.55 -25.16 -3.79
C CYS A 51 14.65 -24.61 -4.90
N GLU A 52 13.33 -24.66 -4.73
CA GLU A 52 12.38 -24.11 -5.70
C GLU A 52 12.57 -22.60 -5.89
N TRP A 53 12.87 -21.87 -4.82
CA TRP A 53 13.18 -20.44 -4.91
C TRP A 53 14.45 -20.18 -5.72
N ARG A 54 15.52 -20.94 -5.45
CA ARG A 54 16.79 -20.84 -6.21
C ARG A 54 16.58 -21.17 -7.69
N ASP A 55 15.83 -22.22 -7.98
CA ASP A 55 15.59 -22.66 -9.36
C ASP A 55 14.73 -21.60 -10.09
N TYR A 56 13.72 -21.03 -9.43
CA TYR A 56 12.96 -19.88 -9.94
C TYR A 56 13.84 -18.65 -10.20
N LEU A 57 14.78 -18.33 -9.31
CA LEU A 57 15.72 -17.21 -9.52
C LEU A 57 16.56 -17.38 -10.79
N ALA A 58 16.92 -18.63 -11.15
CA ALA A 58 17.71 -18.92 -12.33
C ALA A 58 16.94 -18.70 -13.65
N GLU A 59 15.60 -18.71 -13.62
CA GLU A 59 14.75 -18.44 -14.78
C GLU A 59 14.50 -16.95 -15.02
N LEU A 60 14.80 -16.09 -14.04
CA LEU A 60 14.56 -14.66 -14.12
C LEU A 60 15.66 -13.93 -14.89
N ASN A 61 15.25 -12.90 -15.63
CA ASN A 61 16.20 -11.90 -16.14
C ASN A 61 16.83 -11.10 -14.99
N GLU A 62 17.86 -10.33 -15.30
CA GLU A 62 18.65 -9.60 -14.30
C GLU A 62 17.84 -8.63 -13.42
N GLN A 63 16.77 -8.07 -14.00
CA GLN A 63 15.84 -7.19 -13.31
C GLN A 63 14.91 -7.97 -12.38
N GLY A 64 14.34 -9.08 -12.85
CA GLY A 64 13.53 -9.98 -12.04
C GLY A 64 14.31 -10.50 -10.84
N GLN A 65 15.61 -10.78 -11.02
CA GLN A 65 16.50 -11.14 -9.92
C GLN A 65 16.67 -10.00 -8.91
N ALA A 66 16.79 -8.73 -9.35
CA ALA A 66 16.87 -7.59 -8.45
C ALA A 66 15.60 -7.45 -7.59
N TYR A 67 14.42 -7.60 -8.20
CA TYR A 67 13.15 -7.60 -7.46
C TYR A 67 13.02 -8.79 -6.52
N ALA A 68 13.39 -9.99 -6.97
CA ALA A 68 13.33 -11.18 -6.15
C ALA A 68 14.29 -11.07 -4.94
N GLN A 69 15.47 -10.48 -5.11
CA GLN A 69 16.40 -10.19 -4.01
C GLN A 69 15.80 -9.17 -3.03
N PHE A 70 15.17 -8.10 -3.53
CA PHE A 70 14.47 -7.14 -2.69
C PHE A 70 13.36 -7.80 -1.87
N VAL A 71 12.52 -8.63 -2.51
CA VAL A 71 11.46 -9.41 -1.85
C VAL A 71 12.04 -10.34 -0.79
N ALA A 72 13.05 -11.14 -1.12
CA ALA A 72 13.70 -12.04 -0.18
C ALA A 72 14.20 -11.30 1.07
N SER A 73 14.72 -10.07 0.89
CA SER A 73 15.28 -9.27 1.98
C SER A 73 14.25 -8.51 2.83
N THR A 74 12.97 -8.52 2.44
CA THR A 74 11.88 -7.75 3.08
C THR A 74 10.67 -8.59 3.48
N ALA A 75 10.52 -9.79 2.91
CA ALA A 75 9.34 -10.63 3.08
C ALA A 75 9.02 -10.96 4.53
N GLU A 76 10.01 -11.33 5.35
CA GLU A 76 9.77 -11.63 6.77
C GLU A 76 9.15 -10.44 7.53
N CYS A 77 9.56 -9.22 7.20
CA CYS A 77 9.02 -8.00 7.79
C CYS A 77 7.64 -7.64 7.23
N CYS A 78 7.41 -7.82 5.93
CA CYS A 78 6.16 -7.44 5.27
C CYS A 78 5.05 -8.49 5.37
N GLY A 79 5.38 -9.75 5.64
CA GLY A 79 4.43 -10.85 5.47
C GLY A 79 4.03 -11.10 4.01
N GLU A 80 3.06 -11.99 3.81
CA GLU A 80 2.61 -12.41 2.47
C GLU A 80 1.99 -11.28 1.65
N GLY A 81 1.45 -10.26 2.33
CA GLY A 81 0.99 -9.03 1.68
C GLY A 81 2.07 -8.24 0.96
N GLY A 82 3.33 -8.44 1.34
CA GLY A 82 4.45 -7.68 0.80
C GLY A 82 4.19 -6.18 0.91
N ILE A 83 4.35 -5.49 -0.21
CA ILE A 83 4.21 -4.03 -0.30
C ILE A 83 2.78 -3.52 -0.60
N LYS A 84 1.74 -4.38 -0.56
CA LYS A 84 0.34 -3.96 -0.82
C LYS A 84 -0.14 -2.83 0.08
N ALA A 85 0.37 -2.73 1.30
CA ALA A 85 0.05 -1.67 2.25
C ALA A 85 0.35 -0.26 1.71
N TRP A 86 1.31 -0.11 0.78
CA TRP A 86 1.52 1.17 0.09
C TRP A 86 0.28 1.62 -0.69
N ASP A 87 -0.31 0.72 -1.47
CA ASP A 87 -1.52 1.01 -2.23
C ASP A 87 -2.73 1.19 -1.29
N TYR A 88 -2.85 0.37 -0.24
CA TYR A 88 -3.94 0.49 0.75
C TYR A 88 -3.96 1.83 1.49
N VAL A 89 -2.80 2.32 1.94
CA VAL A 89 -2.70 3.65 2.58
C VAL A 89 -3.09 4.75 1.60
N ARG A 90 -2.67 4.65 0.32
CA ARG A 90 -3.03 5.60 -0.73
C ARG A 90 -4.52 5.59 -1.05
N MET A 91 -5.17 4.41 -1.07
CA MET A 91 -6.62 4.29 -1.20
C MET A 91 -7.34 4.97 -0.03
N GLY A 92 -6.85 4.77 1.20
CA GLY A 92 -7.39 5.44 2.40
C GLY A 92 -7.25 6.96 2.33
N PHE A 93 -6.06 7.46 1.93
CA PHE A 93 -5.82 8.87 1.69
C PHE A 93 -6.80 9.47 0.67
N LEU A 94 -6.93 8.84 -0.50
CA LEU A 94 -7.86 9.28 -1.54
C LEU A 94 -9.31 9.29 -1.06
N SER A 95 -9.71 8.31 -0.25
CA SER A 95 -11.06 8.27 0.34
C SER A 95 -11.32 9.49 1.22
N ARG A 96 -10.33 9.90 2.04
CA ARG A 96 -10.43 11.11 2.88
C ARG A 96 -10.40 12.39 2.06
N MET A 97 -9.60 12.46 0.99
CA MET A 97 -9.60 13.60 0.08
C MET A 97 -10.90 13.72 -0.70
N GLY A 98 -11.54 12.59 -1.05
CA GLY A 98 -12.87 12.57 -1.64
C GLY A 98 -13.93 13.22 -0.75
N VAL A 99 -13.87 12.99 0.57
CA VAL A 99 -14.74 13.70 1.53
C VAL A 99 -14.41 15.19 1.56
N LEU A 100 -13.13 15.53 1.67
CA LEU A 100 -12.69 16.92 1.72
C LEU A 100 -13.15 17.71 0.49
N ASN A 101 -13.11 17.10 -0.69
CA ASN A 101 -13.51 17.70 -1.96
C ASN A 101 -15.02 17.62 -2.23
N ASN A 102 -15.82 17.13 -1.27
CA ASN A 102 -17.27 16.89 -1.41
C ASN A 102 -17.63 15.93 -2.56
N TRP A 103 -16.74 15.01 -2.91
CA TRP A 103 -16.98 13.94 -3.89
C TRP A 103 -17.51 12.67 -3.26
N LEU A 104 -17.21 12.44 -1.98
CA LEU A 104 -17.69 11.32 -1.18
C LEU A 104 -18.38 11.83 0.09
N SER A 105 -19.40 11.12 0.55
CA SER A 105 -19.90 11.27 1.91
C SER A 105 -18.93 10.64 2.92
N GLU A 106 -19.07 11.01 4.19
CA GLU A 106 -18.31 10.34 5.26
C GLU A 106 -18.61 8.84 5.33
N GLU A 107 -19.86 8.45 5.08
CA GLU A 107 -20.31 7.06 5.06
C GLU A 107 -19.64 6.27 3.92
N GLU A 108 -19.59 6.83 2.72
CA GLU A 108 -18.91 6.23 1.55
C GLU A 108 -17.42 6.03 1.85
N SER A 109 -16.75 7.07 2.37
CA SER A 109 -15.34 7.02 2.73
C SER A 109 -15.06 5.99 3.84
N LEU A 110 -15.92 5.91 4.86
CA LEU A 110 -15.80 4.93 5.95
C LEU A 110 -15.99 3.51 5.43
N TRP A 111 -16.98 3.30 4.56
CA TRP A 111 -17.21 2.00 3.95
C TRP A 111 -15.98 1.54 3.15
N ILE A 112 -15.43 2.37 2.25
CA ILE A 112 -14.22 2.06 1.47
C ILE A 112 -13.05 1.70 2.40
N GLN A 113 -12.78 2.54 3.41
CA GLN A 113 -11.71 2.29 4.37
C GLN A 113 -11.90 0.98 5.15
N SER A 114 -13.14 0.62 5.48
CA SER A 114 -13.44 -0.64 6.16
C SER A 114 -13.14 -1.87 5.29
N ARG A 115 -13.37 -1.77 3.97
CA ARG A 115 -13.03 -2.82 3.00
C ARG A 115 -11.51 -2.94 2.82
N ILE A 116 -10.80 -1.82 2.76
CA ILE A 116 -9.33 -1.78 2.77
C ILE A 116 -8.79 -2.46 4.04
N HIS A 117 -9.36 -2.14 5.21
CA HIS A 117 -8.98 -2.77 6.48
C HIS A 117 -9.15 -4.29 6.45
N LEU A 118 -10.29 -4.81 5.98
CA LEU A 118 -10.51 -6.25 5.83
C LEU A 118 -9.46 -6.91 4.94
N ARG A 119 -9.08 -6.25 3.82
CA ARG A 119 -8.00 -6.74 2.96
C ARG A 119 -6.65 -6.71 3.67
N ALA A 120 -6.35 -5.66 4.42
CA ALA A 120 -5.12 -5.58 5.19
C ALA A 120 -5.04 -6.72 6.23
N LEU A 121 -6.12 -7.00 6.96
CA LEU A 121 -6.21 -8.10 7.93
C LEU A 121 -5.96 -9.49 7.31
N ARG A 122 -6.29 -9.68 6.03
CA ARG A 122 -6.02 -10.94 5.31
C ARG A 122 -4.53 -11.19 5.12
N TYR A 123 -3.75 -10.14 4.89
CA TYR A 123 -2.36 -10.24 4.45
C TYR A 123 -1.33 -9.95 5.54
N TYR A 124 -1.70 -9.14 6.53
CA TYR A 124 -0.80 -8.67 7.58
C TYR A 124 -1.30 -9.13 8.96
N ARG A 125 -0.37 -9.47 9.84
CA ARG A 125 -0.68 -10.02 11.17
C ARG A 125 -0.71 -9.00 12.29
N ASN A 126 -0.14 -7.83 12.07
CA ASN A 126 -0.06 -6.74 13.02
C ASN A 126 0.32 -5.44 12.32
N TRP A 127 0.21 -4.33 13.03
CA TRP A 127 0.60 -3.00 12.56
C TRP A 127 2.06 -2.97 12.07
N ARG A 128 2.99 -3.64 12.76
CA ARG A 128 4.41 -3.64 12.36
C ARG A 128 4.60 -4.20 10.95
N GLN A 129 3.93 -5.30 10.59
CA GLN A 129 3.99 -5.84 9.22
C GLN A 129 3.32 -4.91 8.21
N TYR A 130 2.17 -4.35 8.55
CA TYR A 130 1.47 -3.40 7.69
C TYR A 130 2.32 -2.17 7.38
N PHE A 131 2.94 -1.59 8.41
CA PHE A 131 3.85 -0.45 8.26
C PHE A 131 5.11 -0.81 7.50
N ALA A 132 5.72 -1.98 7.74
CA ALA A 132 6.83 -2.44 6.93
C ALA A 132 6.45 -2.55 5.44
N GLY A 133 5.28 -3.12 5.14
CA GLY A 133 4.73 -3.18 3.78
C GLY A 133 4.55 -1.80 3.15
N TYR A 134 4.04 -0.83 3.92
CA TYR A 134 3.93 0.56 3.47
C TYR A 134 5.30 1.16 3.17
N THR A 135 6.25 1.02 4.11
CA THR A 135 7.58 1.61 4.03
C THR A 135 8.38 1.08 2.84
N PHE A 136 8.45 -0.24 2.69
CA PHE A 136 9.16 -0.85 1.57
C PHE A 136 8.41 -0.66 0.24
N GLY A 137 7.08 -0.51 0.27
CA GLY A 137 6.33 -0.13 -0.93
C GLY A 137 6.60 1.29 -1.38
N ARG A 138 6.80 2.23 -0.45
CA ARG A 138 7.22 3.59 -0.75
C ARG A 138 8.61 3.63 -1.39
N GLN A 139 9.58 2.90 -0.82
CA GLN A 139 10.91 2.74 -1.43
C GLN A 139 10.79 2.17 -2.85
N TYR A 140 10.04 1.07 -3.04
CA TYR A 140 9.85 0.49 -4.36
C TYR A 140 9.22 1.48 -5.35
N TRP A 141 8.21 2.25 -4.92
CA TRP A 141 7.58 3.28 -5.75
C TRP A 141 8.55 4.39 -6.18
N GLN A 142 9.57 4.70 -5.36
CA GLN A 142 10.60 5.71 -5.65
C GLN A 142 11.79 5.15 -6.42
N SER A 143 11.85 3.83 -6.60
CA SER A 143 12.95 3.21 -7.30
C SER A 143 13.02 3.72 -8.75
N PRO A 144 14.24 3.88 -9.30
CA PRO A 144 14.41 4.39 -10.65
C PRO A 144 13.74 3.47 -11.68
N GLU A 145 13.43 4.05 -12.83
CA GLU A 145 12.88 3.30 -13.95
C GLU A 145 13.80 2.15 -14.39
N ASP A 146 13.18 1.23 -15.12
CA ASP A 146 13.70 -0.09 -15.44
C ASP A 146 14.97 -0.11 -16.31
N ASP A 147 15.37 1.03 -16.88
CA ASP A 147 16.49 1.19 -17.80
C ASP A 147 17.86 1.33 -17.10
N HIS A 148 17.88 1.53 -15.78
CA HIS A 148 19.10 1.69 -14.99
C HIS A 148 19.28 0.61 -13.91
N LEU A 149 19.48 -0.64 -14.34
CA LEU A 149 19.55 -1.82 -13.46
C LEU A 149 20.51 -1.70 -12.27
N GLN A 150 21.71 -1.12 -12.46
CA GLN A 150 22.66 -0.96 -11.36
C GLN A 150 22.12 0.00 -10.29
N LEU A 151 21.57 1.15 -10.71
CA LEU A 151 20.95 2.11 -9.80
C LEU A 151 19.73 1.50 -9.10
N LEU A 152 18.92 0.72 -9.82
CA LEU A 152 17.78 -0.01 -9.23
C LEU A 152 18.25 -0.95 -8.10
N ARG A 153 19.28 -1.76 -8.34
CA ARG A 153 19.83 -2.69 -7.35
C ARG A 153 20.35 -1.96 -6.12
N GLU A 154 21.14 -0.91 -6.33
CA GLU A 154 21.68 -0.09 -5.24
C GLU A 154 20.56 0.59 -4.44
N PHE A 155 19.55 1.14 -5.13
CA PHE A 155 18.42 1.81 -4.50
C PHE A 155 17.61 0.85 -3.62
N LEU A 156 17.24 -0.31 -4.16
CA LEU A 156 16.47 -1.32 -3.41
C LEU A 156 17.27 -1.90 -2.23
N ALA A 157 18.60 -2.03 -2.37
CA ALA A 157 19.46 -2.54 -1.31
C ALA A 157 19.64 -1.59 -0.11
N ARG A 158 19.53 -0.27 -0.31
CA ARG A 158 19.69 0.72 0.77
C ARG A 158 18.63 0.61 1.87
N LYS A 159 17.43 0.15 1.52
CA LYS A 159 16.27 0.08 2.44
C LYS A 159 15.92 1.45 3.05
N GLU A 160 16.13 2.50 2.26
CA GLU A 160 15.90 3.90 2.61
C GLU A 160 14.81 4.50 1.71
N TYR A 161 14.26 5.62 2.15
CA TYR A 161 13.25 6.42 1.47
C TYR A 161 13.48 7.89 1.84
N ASP A 162 12.90 8.83 1.09
CA ASP A 162 13.03 10.28 1.35
C ASP A 162 12.47 10.70 2.71
N ASP A 163 12.90 11.89 3.14
CA ASP A 163 12.64 12.50 4.44
C ASP A 163 11.16 12.53 4.81
N SER A 164 10.26 12.78 3.85
CA SER A 164 8.81 12.79 4.10
C SER A 164 8.30 11.44 4.63
N GLY A 165 8.88 10.32 4.19
CA GLY A 165 8.51 9.02 4.74
C GLY A 165 9.15 8.78 6.09
N ASN A 166 10.36 9.27 6.32
CA ASN A 166 11.04 9.14 7.61
C ASN A 166 10.22 9.84 8.68
N ASP A 167 9.78 11.07 8.39
CA ASP A 167 8.89 11.83 9.24
C ASP A 167 7.58 11.09 9.50
N MET A 168 6.96 10.55 8.45
CA MET A 168 5.70 9.84 8.59
C MET A 168 5.86 8.54 9.41
N PHE A 169 6.92 7.76 9.17
CA PHE A 169 7.23 6.57 9.97
C PHE A 169 7.48 6.95 11.44
N TYR A 170 8.25 8.02 11.67
CA TYR A 170 8.54 8.50 13.01
C TYR A 170 7.26 8.92 13.74
N GLN A 171 6.44 9.78 13.14
CA GLN A 171 5.21 10.29 13.75
C GLN A 171 4.17 9.19 13.99
N LEU A 172 4.02 8.25 13.06
CA LEU A 172 2.98 7.23 13.15
C LEU A 172 3.39 6.03 14.01
N PHE A 173 4.68 5.73 14.11
CA PHE A 173 5.13 4.44 14.65
C PHE A 173 6.29 4.51 15.65
N ALA A 174 7.24 5.44 15.51
CA ALA A 174 8.48 5.42 16.29
C ALA A 174 8.55 6.49 17.39
N SER A 175 7.66 7.49 17.38
CA SER A 175 7.59 8.49 18.45
C SER A 175 7.00 7.91 19.73
N ASP A 176 7.36 8.49 20.88
CA ASP A 176 6.81 8.08 22.18
C ASP A 176 5.29 8.30 22.27
N ASP A 177 4.77 9.25 21.49
CA ASP A 177 3.34 9.56 21.36
C ASP A 177 2.65 8.81 20.20
N ALA A 178 3.32 7.83 19.59
CA ALA A 178 2.79 7.11 18.44
C ALA A 178 1.51 6.35 18.81
N TYR A 179 0.38 6.82 18.29
CA TYR A 179 -0.94 6.25 18.58
C TYR A 179 -1.18 4.90 17.90
N TYR A 180 -0.71 4.71 16.66
CA TYR A 180 -1.03 3.52 15.87
C TYR A 180 -0.53 2.20 16.47
N PRO A 181 0.69 2.11 17.05
CA PRO A 181 1.12 0.92 17.77
C PRO A 181 0.23 0.53 18.95
N THR A 182 -0.54 1.48 19.51
CA THR A 182 -1.47 1.24 20.63
C THR A 182 -2.82 0.68 20.16
N LEU A 183 -3.14 0.81 18.87
CA LEU A 183 -4.39 0.31 18.31
C LEU A 183 -4.34 -1.21 18.16
N SER A 184 -5.45 -1.88 18.48
CA SER A 184 -5.56 -3.33 18.27
C SER A 184 -5.64 -3.66 16.78
N TRP A 185 -4.85 -4.65 16.35
CA TRP A 185 -4.92 -5.22 15.00
C TRP A 185 -5.98 -6.32 14.95
N GLN A 186 -7.25 -5.94 14.81
CA GLN A 186 -8.36 -6.87 14.79
C GLN A 186 -9.52 -6.38 13.91
N PRO A 187 -10.44 -7.27 13.51
CA PRO A 187 -11.68 -6.88 12.86
C PRO A 187 -12.46 -5.86 13.70
N LEU A 188 -13.17 -4.95 13.02
CA LEU A 188 -14.10 -4.05 13.68
C LEU A 188 -15.31 -4.83 14.20
N ALA A 189 -15.92 -4.35 15.28
CA ALA A 189 -17.16 -4.94 15.80
C ALA A 189 -18.33 -4.87 14.79
N TYR A 190 -18.28 -3.90 13.89
CA TYR A 190 -19.28 -3.68 12.86
C TYR A 190 -18.63 -3.14 11.58
N TYR A 191 -19.08 -3.66 10.43
CA TYR A 191 -18.76 -3.15 9.11
C TYR A 191 -20.07 -2.68 8.46
N SER A 192 -20.10 -1.46 7.94
CA SER A 192 -21.29 -0.92 7.28
C SER A 192 -21.65 -1.71 6.02
N ALA A 193 -22.94 -1.72 5.69
CA ALA A 193 -23.41 -2.21 4.40
C ALA A 193 -22.87 -1.34 3.25
N CYS A 194 -22.79 -1.91 2.06
CA CYS A 194 -22.38 -1.16 0.86
C CYS A 194 -23.42 -0.05 0.56
N PRO A 195 -23.02 1.22 0.51
CA PRO A 195 -23.92 2.30 0.08
C PRO A 195 -24.37 2.07 -1.37
N GLU A 196 -25.63 2.35 -1.68
CA GLU A 196 -26.18 2.16 -3.03
C GLU A 196 -25.41 2.96 -4.10
N THR A 197 -24.84 4.10 -3.71
CA THR A 197 -23.99 4.97 -4.55
C THR A 197 -22.62 4.38 -4.89
N LEU A 198 -22.24 3.27 -4.24
CA LEU A 198 -20.98 2.53 -4.44
C LEU A 198 -21.22 1.06 -4.83
N LYS A 199 -22.43 0.69 -5.27
CA LYS A 199 -22.76 -0.70 -5.64
C LYS A 199 -21.82 -1.30 -6.68
N ASP A 200 -21.31 -0.47 -7.61
CA ASP A 200 -20.38 -0.87 -8.66
C ASP A 200 -18.96 -1.12 -8.13
N MET A 201 -18.72 -0.83 -6.85
CA MET A 201 -17.49 -1.13 -6.12
C MET A 201 -17.70 -2.21 -5.06
N SER A 202 -18.81 -2.95 -5.08
CA SER A 202 -19.15 -3.95 -4.05
C SER A 202 -18.13 -5.10 -3.91
N ASP A 203 -17.24 -5.27 -4.89
CA ASP A 203 -16.13 -6.23 -4.90
C ASP A 203 -14.88 -5.75 -4.15
N LEU A 204 -14.83 -4.46 -3.73
CA LEU A 204 -13.78 -3.91 -2.88
C LEU A 204 -13.70 -4.70 -1.57
#